data_AF-R7ZLW5-F1
#
_entry.id   AF-R7ZLW5-F1
#
_cell.length_a   1.000
_cell.length_b   1.000
_cell.length_c   1.000
_cell.angle_alpha   90.00
_cell.angle_beta   90.00
_cell.angle_gamma   90.00
#
_symmetry.space_group_name_H-M   'P 1'
#
loop_
_entity.id
_entity.type
_entity.pdbx_description
1 polymer ?
#
loop_
_entity_poly.entity_id
_entity_poly.type
_entity_poly.pdbx_seq_one_letter_code
_entity_poly.pdbx_strand_id
1 'polypeptide(L)'
;MRTLSKSFFLFVIVCFSFMPDLIAQCAMCRATIENNVSNGDTTVGAGLNMGILYLFAAPYLLAMVIGFFWYRNAKLRKRISV
;
A
#
# COMPACT_ATOMS: atom_id res chain seq x y z
N MET A 1 30.37 -5.21 9.80
CA MET A 1 28.94 -5.57 9.62
C MET A 1 28.00 -5.00 10.70
N ARG A 2 28.35 -5.01 11.99
CA ARG A 2 27.48 -4.46 13.05
C ARG A 2 27.20 -2.95 12.94
N THR A 3 28.15 -2.15 12.45
CA THR A 3 28.00 -0.70 12.24
C THR A 3 27.18 -0.36 10.99
N LEU A 4 27.29 -1.16 9.92
CA LEU A 4 26.52 -1.00 8.69
C LEU A 4 25.02 -1.27 8.92
N SER A 5 24.69 -2.29 9.72
CA SER A 5 23.31 -2.60 10.13
C SER A 5 22.70 -1.49 10.99
N LYS A 6 23.47 -0.88 11.90
CA LYS A 6 23.01 0.27 12.70
C LYS A 6 22.76 1.50 11.83
N SER A 7 23.66 1.77 10.89
CA SER A 7 23.50 2.89 9.95
C SER A 7 22.30 2.70 9.02
N PHE A 8 22.09 1.47 8.52
CA PHE A 8 20.90 1.12 7.73
C PHE A 8 19.61 1.28 8.55
N PHE A 9 19.61 0.81 9.79
CA PHE A 9 18.45 0.94 10.68
C PHE A 9 18.13 2.41 10.99
N LEU A 10 19.17 3.24 11.22
CA LEU A 10 19.01 4.68 11.44
C LEU A 10 18.48 5.39 10.19
N PHE A 11 18.97 5.02 9.01
CA PHE A 11 18.48 5.54 7.73
C PHE A 11 16.99 5.24 7.53
N VAL A 12 16.55 4.01 7.82
CA VAL A 12 15.13 3.63 7.71
C VAL A 12 14.25 4.44 8.67
N ILE A 13 14.69 4.64 9.92
CA ILE A 13 13.95 5.45 10.92
C ILE A 13 13.83 6.91 10.47
N VAL A 14 14.90 7.48 9.93
CA VAL A 14 14.91 8.84 9.42
C VAL A 14 13.96 8.96 8.24
N CYS A 15 13.98 8.03 7.27
CA CYS A 15 13.05 8.03 6.15
C CYS A 15 11.57 7.97 6.58
N PHE A 16 11.24 7.18 7.61
CA PHE A 16 9.89 7.11 8.15
C PHE A 16 9.44 8.41 8.84
N SER A 17 10.37 9.17 9.39
CA SER A 17 10.09 10.45 10.08
C SER A 17 9.79 11.60 9.11
N PHE A 18 10.08 11.42 7.82
CA PHE A 18 9.83 12.40 6.74
C PHE A 18 8.67 11.99 5.83
N MET A 19 7.76 11.14 6.29
CA MET A 19 6.52 10.88 5.55
C MET A 19 5.70 12.18 5.52
N PRO A 20 5.46 12.78 4.34
CA PRO A 20 4.65 13.99 4.24
C PRO A 20 3.20 13.66 4.63
N ASP A 21 2.49 14.68 5.12
CA ASP A 21 1.04 14.61 5.25
C ASP A 21 0.43 14.16 3.92
N LEU A 22 -0.56 13.30 4.05
CA LEU A 22 -1.28 12.50 3.06
C LEU A 22 -2.03 13.30 1.97
N ILE A 23 -1.55 14.50 1.61
CA ILE A 23 -2.00 15.31 0.50
C ILE A 23 -1.52 14.64 -0.79
N ALA A 24 -2.49 14.31 -1.65
CA ALA A 24 -2.35 13.42 -2.80
C ALA A 24 -1.01 13.55 -3.54
N GLN A 25 -0.17 12.51 -3.42
CA GLN A 25 1.18 12.43 -4.01
C GLN A 25 1.16 12.10 -5.53
N CYS A 26 -0.02 11.99 -6.14
CA CYS A 26 -0.19 11.63 -7.54
C CYS A 26 -0.77 12.82 -8.31
N ALA A 27 -0.06 13.31 -9.34
CA ALA A 27 -0.49 14.46 -10.16
C ALA A 27 -1.91 14.30 -10.75
N MET A 28 -2.29 13.06 -11.11
CA MET A 28 -3.64 12.68 -11.55
C MET A 28 -4.72 12.90 -10.49
N CYS A 29 -4.41 12.54 -9.24
CA CYS A 29 -5.33 12.66 -8.12
C CYS A 29 -5.55 14.13 -7.75
N ARG A 30 -4.48 14.94 -7.74
CA ARG A 30 -4.53 16.39 -7.52
C ARG A 30 -5.37 17.11 -8.58
N ALA A 31 -5.16 16.82 -9.87
CA ALA A 31 -5.91 17.42 -10.96
C ALA A 31 -7.42 17.11 -10.89
N THR A 32 -7.79 15.90 -10.47
CA THR A 32 -9.19 15.52 -10.28
C THR A 32 -9.83 16.30 -9.13
N ILE A 33 -9.14 16.44 -7.98
CA ILE A 33 -9.66 17.23 -6.85
C ILE A 33 -9.82 18.70 -7.22
N GLU A 34 -8.82 19.31 -7.86
CA GLU A 34 -8.88 20.72 -8.26
C GLU A 34 -10.07 21.01 -9.19
N ASN A 35 -10.38 20.09 -10.10
CA ASN A 35 -11.56 20.21 -10.97
C ASN A 35 -12.88 20.04 -10.21
N ASN A 36 -12.98 19.08 -9.28
CA ASN A 36 -14.21 18.88 -8.49
C ASN A 36 -14.48 20.04 -7.52
N VAL A 37 -13.43 20.55 -6.86
CA VAL A 37 -13.51 21.72 -5.98
C VAL A 37 -13.89 22.98 -6.78
N SER A 38 -13.33 23.18 -7.98
CA SER A 38 -13.71 24.30 -8.85
C SER A 38 -15.17 24.27 -9.31
N ASN A 39 -15.78 23.08 -9.35
CA ASN A 39 -17.20 22.89 -9.65
C ASN A 39 -18.11 22.94 -8.41
N GLY A 40 -17.56 23.22 -7.21
CA GLY A 40 -18.31 23.37 -5.97
C GLY A 40 -18.41 22.11 -5.10
N ASP A 41 -17.90 20.97 -5.56
CA ASP A 41 -17.94 19.69 -4.84
C ASP A 41 -16.65 19.46 -4.04
N THR A 42 -16.63 19.95 -2.80
CA THR A 42 -15.47 19.85 -1.88
C THR A 42 -15.36 18.49 -1.18
N THR A 43 -16.42 17.67 -1.23
CA THR A 43 -16.51 16.36 -0.55
C THR A 43 -15.63 15.29 -1.19
N VAL A 44 -15.31 15.43 -2.48
CA VAL A 44 -14.49 14.49 -3.26
C VAL A 44 -13.03 14.48 -2.78
N GLY A 45 -12.55 15.59 -2.21
CA GLY A 45 -11.20 15.76 -1.67
C GLY A 45 -10.88 14.85 -0.48
N ALA A 46 -11.84 14.63 0.41
CA ALA A 46 -11.61 13.93 1.67
C ALA A 46 -11.51 12.40 1.52
N GLY A 47 -12.16 11.81 0.50
CA GLY A 47 -12.26 10.36 0.33
C GLY A 47 -11.24 9.73 -0.64
N LEU A 48 -10.55 10.53 -1.45
CA LEU A 48 -9.73 10.02 -2.55
C LEU A 48 -8.54 9.17 -2.08
N ASN A 49 -7.91 9.57 -0.97
CA ASN A 49 -6.74 8.87 -0.45
C ASN A 49 -7.08 7.47 0.09
N MET A 50 -8.28 7.33 0.66
CA MET A 50 -8.83 6.02 1.04
C MET A 50 -9.09 5.16 -0.21
N GLY A 51 -9.54 5.78 -1.31
CA GLY A 51 -9.71 5.10 -2.59
C GLY A 51 -8.40 4.56 -3.17
N ILE A 52 -7.32 5.36 -3.15
CA ILE A 52 -6.00 4.93 -3.63
C ILE A 52 -5.46 3.77 -2.78
N LEU A 53 -5.53 3.89 -1.46
CA LEU A 53 -5.14 2.81 -0.53
C LEU A 53 -5.95 1.53 -0.79
N TYR A 54 -7.25 1.65 -1.06
CA TYR A 54 -8.11 0.50 -1.35
C TYR A 54 -7.73 -0.20 -2.66
N LEU A 55 -7.51 0.56 -3.74
CA LEU A 55 -7.07 0.01 -5.02
C LEU A 55 -5.66 -0.60 -4.94
N PHE A 56 -4.74 0.02 -4.18
CA PHE A 56 -3.40 -0.53 -3.99
C PHE A 56 -3.42 -1.79 -3.13
N ALA A 57 -4.23 -1.86 -2.07
CA ALA A 57 -4.30 -3.01 -1.19
C ALA A 57 -4.93 -4.25 -1.85
N ALA A 58 -5.92 -4.05 -2.73
CA ALA A 58 -6.66 -5.13 -3.39
C ALA A 58 -5.78 -6.20 -4.08
N PRO A 59 -4.81 -5.87 -4.96
CA PRO A 59 -3.98 -6.88 -5.62
C PRO A 59 -3.10 -7.66 -4.63
N TYR A 60 -2.59 -7.04 -3.57
CA TYR A 60 -1.77 -7.72 -2.57
C TYR A 60 -2.59 -8.68 -1.70
N LEU A 61 -3.78 -8.27 -1.29
CA LEU A 61 -4.69 -9.14 -0.53
C LEU A 61 -5.13 -10.34 -1.38
N LEU A 62 -5.45 -10.10 -2.65
CA LEU A 62 -5.83 -11.16 -3.58
C LEU A 62 -4.67 -12.16 -3.78
N ALA A 63 -3.45 -11.68 -4.00
CA ALA A 63 -2.26 -12.53 -4.12
C ALA A 63 -1.99 -13.34 -2.83
N MET A 64 -2.15 -12.73 -1.66
CA MET A 64 -1.99 -13.39 -0.36
C MET A 64 -3.00 -14.53 -0.18
N VAL A 65 -4.27 -14.29 -0.52
CA VAL A 65 -5.33 -15.31 -0.42
C VAL A 65 -5.05 -16.48 -1.35
N ILE A 66 -4.75 -16.21 -2.62
CA ILE A 66 -4.41 -17.25 -3.59
C ILE A 66 -3.19 -18.06 -3.14
N GLY A 67 -2.12 -17.37 -2.72
CA GLY A 67 -0.89 -18.00 -2.24
C GLY A 67 -1.13 -18.90 -1.02
N PHE A 68 -1.96 -18.44 -0.06
CA PHE A 68 -2.32 -19.21 1.12
C PHE A 68 -3.06 -20.50 0.77
N PHE A 69 -4.08 -20.43 -0.10
CA PHE A 69 -4.82 -21.61 -0.56
C PHE A 69 -3.95 -22.57 -1.36
N TRP A 70 -3.08 -22.04 -2.23
CA TRP A 70 -2.14 -22.86 -2.99
C TRP A 70 -1.17 -23.61 -2.08
N TYR A 71 -0.55 -22.92 -1.11
CA TYR A 71 0.36 -23.53 -0.14
C TYR A 71 -0.33 -24.61 0.70
N ARG A 72 -1.55 -24.35 1.18
CA ARG A 72 -2.32 -25.32 1.97
C ARG A 72 -2.64 -26.57 1.15
N ASN A 73 -3.08 -26.41 -0.10
CA ASN A 73 -3.39 -27.52 -1.00
C ASN A 73 -2.13 -28.31 -1.41
N ALA A 74 -1.01 -27.64 -1.65
CA ALA A 74 0.27 -28.29 -1.93
C ALA A 74 0.75 -29.13 -0.74
N LYS A 75 0.64 -28.61 0.49
CA LYS A 75 1.02 -29.33 1.71
C LYS A 75 0.10 -30.52 1.99
N LEU A 76 -1.20 -30.42 1.70
CA LEU A 76 -2.15 -31.54 1.79
C LEU A 76 -1.80 -32.65 0.80
N ARG A 77 -1.57 -32.31 -0.48
CA ARG A 77 -1.16 -33.30 -1.49
C ARG A 77 0.13 -34.02 -1.10
N LYS A 78 1.11 -33.30 -0.56
CA LYS A 78 2.38 -33.88 -0.10
C LYS A 78 2.24 -34.80 1.11
N ARG A 79 1.21 -34.60 1.96
CA ARG A 79 0.89 -35.51 3.08
C ARG A 79 0.14 -36.77 2.65
N ILE A 80 -0.63 -36.70 1.57
CA ILE A 80 -1.40 -37.85 1.04
C ILE A 80 -0.47 -38.77 0.22
N SER A 81 0.59 -38.24 -0.39
CA SER A 81 1.55 -38.98 -1.21
C SER A 81 2.72 -39.60 -0.43
N VAL A 82 2.71 -39.51 0.91
CA VAL A 82 3.67 -40.17 1.82
C VAL A 82 2.88 -41.19 2.62
#